data_AF-A0A0Q7BIE3-F1
#
_entry.id   AF-A0A0Q7BIE3-F1
#
_cell.length_a   1.000
_cell.length_b   1.000
_cell.length_c   1.000
_cell.angle_alpha   90.00
_cell.angle_beta   90.00
_cell.angle_gamma   90.00
#
_symmetry.space_group_name_H-M   'P 1'
#
loop_
_entity.id
_entity.type
_entity.pdbx_description
1 polymer ?
#
loop_
_entity_poly.entity_id
_entity_poly.type
_entity_poly.pdbx_seq_one_letter_code
_entity_poly.pdbx_strand_id
1 'polypeptide(L)' 'MTTVEDLTGRPLAEATALAEADGWQVRAYEPGGILTMDFREDRINLEHEDGVVRRAWVG' A
#
# COMPACT_ATOMS: atom_id res chain seq x y z
N MET A 1 -0.48 -7.75 -13.60
CA MET A 1 0.56 -6.90 -13.02
C MET A 1 -0.04 -5.53 -12.79
N THR A 2 -0.57 -5.38 -11.58
CA THR A 2 -1.17 -4.16 -11.03
C THR A 2 -0.03 -3.17 -10.81
N THR A 3 -0.17 -1.94 -11.31
CA THR A 3 0.80 -0.90 -10.97
C THR A 3 0.49 -0.33 -9.59
N VAL A 4 1.47 0.29 -8.96
CA VAL A 4 1.28 0.92 -7.64
C VAL A 4 0.21 2.01 -7.70
N GLU A 5 0.12 2.72 -8.82
CA GLU A 5 -0.88 3.78 -9.06
C GLU A 5 -2.30 3.21 -9.09
N ASP A 6 -2.49 1.99 -9.63
CA ASP A 6 -3.79 1.32 -9.71
C ASP A 6 -4.40 0.97 -8.35
N LEU A 7 -3.61 0.98 -7.27
CA LEU A 7 -4.07 0.66 -5.92
C LEU A 7 -4.78 1.85 -5.24
N THR A 8 -4.56 3.08 -5.72
CA THR A 8 -5.14 4.29 -5.14
C THR A 8 -6.64 4.36 -5.39
N GLY A 9 -7.41 4.76 -4.38
CA GLY A 9 -8.87 4.86 -4.43
C GLY A 9 -9.62 3.54 -4.24
N ARG A 10 -8.91 2.41 -4.13
CA ARG A 10 -9.52 1.11 -3.82
C ARG A 10 -9.74 0.92 -2.32
N PRO A 11 -10.68 0.05 -1.93
CA PRO A 11 -10.72 -0.47 -0.57
C PRO A 11 -9.38 -1.10 -0.19
N LEU A 12 -8.92 -0.85 1.03
CA LEU A 12 -7.64 -1.33 1.54
C LEU A 12 -7.50 -2.84 1.38
N ALA A 13 -8.52 -3.60 1.76
CA ALA A 13 -8.51 -5.06 1.65
C ALA A 13 -8.32 -5.55 0.20
N GLU A 14 -8.94 -4.86 -0.77
CA GLU A 14 -8.80 -5.18 -2.19
C GLU A 14 -7.39 -4.83 -2.69
N ALA A 15 -6.90 -3.63 -2.36
CA ALA A 15 -5.56 -3.19 -2.74
C ALA A 15 -4.46 -4.10 -2.17
N THR A 16 -4.58 -4.51 -0.90
CA THR A 16 -3.66 -5.45 -0.26
C THR A 16 -3.65 -6.79 -1.00
N ALA A 17 -4.83 -7.36 -1.29
CA ALA A 17 -4.91 -8.66 -1.97
C ALA A 17 -4.32 -8.61 -3.38
N LEU A 18 -4.56 -7.53 -4.14
CA LEU A 18 -3.98 -7.35 -5.48
C LEU A 18 -2.45 -7.26 -5.42
N ALA A 19 -1.91 -6.47 -4.49
CA ALA A 19 -0.47 -6.32 -4.34
C ALA A 19 0.21 -7.62 -3.89
N GLU A 20 -0.34 -8.32 -2.90
CA GLU A 20 0.18 -9.61 -2.43
C GLU A 20 0.13 -10.69 -3.52
N ALA A 21 -0.93 -10.70 -4.35
CA ALA A 21 -1.04 -11.62 -5.49
C ALA A 21 0.04 -11.37 -6.56
N ASP A 22 0.50 -10.12 -6.69
CA ASP A 22 1.63 -9.75 -7.56
C ASP A 22 3.00 -9.93 -6.87
N GLY A 23 3.04 -10.50 -5.66
CA GLY A 23 4.26 -10.89 -4.94
C GLY A 23 4.83 -9.81 -4.00
N TRP A 24 4.12 -8.70 -3.81
CA TRP A 24 4.57 -7.61 -2.95
C TRP A 24 4.33 -7.92 -1.47
N GLN A 25 5.24 -7.49 -0.62
CA GLN A 25 4.94 -7.28 0.79
C GLN A 25 4.13 -5.99 0.95
N VAL A 26 3.09 -5.98 1.78
CA VAL A 26 2.24 -4.78 1.97
C VAL A 26 2.38 -4.25 3.39
N ARG A 27 2.62 -2.94 3.50
CA ARG A 27 2.51 -2.20 4.77
C ARG A 27 1.40 -1.17 4.63
N ALA A 28 0.35 -1.32 5.43
CA ALA A 28 -0.77 -0.40 5.49
C ALA A 28 -0.74 0.46 6.75
N TYR A 29 -1.12 1.73 6.66
CA TYR A 29 -1.20 2.63 7.81
C TYR A 29 -2.14 3.82 7.56
N GLU A 30 -2.63 4.42 8.64
CA GLU A 30 -3.45 5.64 8.61
C GLU A 30 -2.59 6.92 8.62
N PRO A 31 -3.07 8.04 8.07
CA PRO A 31 -2.39 9.34 8.13
C PRO A 31 -1.87 9.68 9.52
N GLY A 32 -0.59 10.09 9.60
CA GLY A 32 0.07 10.41 10.87
C GLY A 32 0.64 9.21 11.62
N GLY A 33 0.47 7.99 11.10
CA GLY A 33 1.18 6.80 11.59
C GLY A 33 2.69 7.00 11.56
N ILE A 34 3.37 6.69 12.68
CA ILE A 34 4.83 6.76 12.76
C ILE A 34 5.41 5.57 12.02
N LEU A 35 6.26 5.84 11.02
CA LEU A 35 6.95 4.83 10.24
C LEU A 35 8.45 4.98 10.36
N THR A 36 9.14 3.85 10.40
CA THR A 36 10.58 3.80 10.16
C THR A 36 10.87 4.07 8.69
N MET A 37 11.92 4.86 8.42
CA MET A 37 12.40 5.21 7.08
C MET A 37 13.28 4.10 6.47
N ASP A 38 12.92 2.84 6.67
CA ASP A 38 13.63 1.71 6.08
C ASP A 38 13.06 1.45 4.68
N PHE A 39 13.87 1.65 3.64
CA PHE A 39 13.46 1.42 2.26
C PHE A 39 13.58 -0.06 1.89
N ARG A 40 12.53 -0.60 1.28
CA ARG A 40 12.46 -1.96 0.78
C ARG A 40 11.91 -2.00 -0.65
N GLU A 41 12.70 -2.55 -1.57
CA GLU A 41 12.31 -2.68 -2.98
C GLU A 41 11.19 -3.71 -3.21
N ASP A 42 10.96 -4.61 -2.25
CA ASP A 42 9.96 -5.69 -2.32
C ASP A 42 8.64 -5.34 -1.62
N ARG A 43 8.48 -4.08 -1.17
CA ARG A 43 7.34 -3.65 -0.37
C ARG A 43 6.58 -2.49 -1.01
N ILE A 44 5.26 -2.56 -0.95
CA ILE A 44 4.37 -1.43 -1.21
C ILE A 44 3.83 -0.92 0.12
N ASN A 45 3.83 0.40 0.27
CA ASN A 45 3.17 1.10 1.35
C ASN A 45 1.81 1.62 0.88
N LEU A 46 0.78 1.43 1.71
CA LEU A 46 -0.56 1.94 1.49
C LEU A 46 -0.94 2.87 2.64
N GLU A 47 -0.98 4.17 2.36
CA GLU A 47 -1.63 5.13 3.26
C GLU A 47 -3.13 5.12 2.97
N HIS A 48 -3.96 4.88 3.98
CA HIS A 48 -5.40 4.76 3.81
C HIS A 48 -6.17 5.58 4.86
N GLU A 49 -7.37 6.01 4.50
CA GLU A 49 -8.30 6.70 5.38
C GLU A 49 -9.69 6.09 5.17
N ASP A 50 -10.42 5.81 6.25
CA ASP A 50 -11.72 5.14 6.20
C ASP A 50 -11.71 3.82 5.40
N GLY A 51 -10.58 3.10 5.45
CA GLY A 51 -10.38 1.86 4.71
C GLY A 51 -10.24 2.03 3.20
N VAL A 52 -10.02 3.23 2.68
CA VAL A 52 -9.75 3.51 1.26
C VAL A 52 -8.32 4.02 1.08
N VAL A 53 -7.58 3.45 0.14
CA VAL A 53 -6.20 3.87 -0.16
C VAL A 53 -6.19 5.28 -0.71
N ARG A 54 -5.46 6.18 -0.03
CA ARG A 54 -5.25 7.57 -0.45
C ARG A 54 -3.94 7.73 -1.23
N ARG A 55 -2.90 6.98 -0.87
CA ARG A 55 -1.60 6.98 -1.54
C ARG A 55 -0.98 5.58 -1.51
N ALA A 56 -0.26 5.25 -2.57
CA ALA A 56 0.54 4.04 -2.67
C ALA A 56 1.93 4.35 -3.25
N TRP A 57 2.99 3.75 -2.71
CA TRP A 57 4.37 3.86 -3.23
C TRP A 57 5.20 2.64 -2.81
N VAL A 58 6.22 2.32 -3.62
CA VAL A 58 7.23 1.30 -3.26
C VAL A 58 8.15 1.84 -2.17
N GLY A 59 8.46 1.03 -1.17
CA GLY A 59 9.51 1.32 -0.21
C GLY A 59 9.35 0.64 1.13
#